data_AF-A0AAN8W0Z2-F1
#
_entry.id   AF-A0AAN8W0Z2-F1
#
_cell.length_a   1.000
_cell.length_b   1.000
_cell.length_c   1.000
_cell.angle_alpha   90.00
_cell.angle_beta   90.00
_cell.angle_gamma   90.00
#
_symmetry.space_group_name_H-M   'P 1'
#
loop_
_entity.id
_entity.type
_entity.pdbx_description
1 polymer ?
#
loop_
_entity_poly.entity_id
_entity_poly.type
_entity_poly.pdbx_seq_one_letter_code
_entity_poly.pdbx_strand_id
1 'polypeptide(L)'
;MEEYVVKILISGTIAWSAAFLLARKIFAKYSYDFSNRVISAVHANLAVVLASLSVEDWTCPVCPLASNSSPRQMQTLAVTLSYLIYDFVCSHFCSHVNFDNTVHHLVSIVGIGAGLAYQRCGSEMVAALCITEMSSPFLHSRELLKELGYKDTDLNLAADILFALIFSCARMIGGPYLTYVTLTASNPLLIKAMAVGLQLIYTACALEGVHRALSLCRGKEFLPF
;
A
#
# COMPACT_ATOMS: atom_id res chain seq x y z
N MET A 1 12.74 -19.89 -1.48
CA MET A 1 11.88 -19.08 -2.37
C MET A 1 11.91 -19.70 -3.75
N GLU A 2 10.76 -19.88 -4.38
CA GLU A 2 10.67 -20.54 -5.69
C GLU A 2 11.24 -19.68 -6.81
N GLU A 3 11.80 -20.33 -7.83
CA GLU A 3 12.49 -19.66 -8.94
C GLU A 3 11.57 -18.69 -9.70
N TYR A 4 10.30 -19.05 -9.88
CA TYR A 4 9.34 -18.18 -10.56
C TYR A 4 9.07 -16.89 -9.78
N VAL A 5 9.09 -16.93 -8.44
CA VAL A 5 8.93 -15.73 -7.60
C VAL A 5 10.09 -14.78 -7.81
N VAL A 6 11.32 -15.30 -7.78
CA VAL A 6 12.52 -14.49 -8.03
C VAL A 6 12.48 -13.86 -9.42
N LYS A 7 12.05 -14.61 -10.44
CA LYS A 7 11.85 -14.09 -11.80
C LYS A 7 10.83 -12.95 -11.81
N ILE A 8 9.70 -13.08 -11.13
CA ILE A 8 8.67 -12.02 -11.02
C ILE A 8 9.26 -10.79 -10.32
N LEU A 9 10.02 -10.96 -9.24
CA LEU A 9 10.62 -9.84 -8.52
C LEU A 9 11.57 -9.02 -9.40
N ILE A 10 12.49 -9.70 -10.09
CA ILE A 10 13.48 -9.03 -10.95
C ILE A 10 12.79 -8.36 -12.14
N SER A 11 12.01 -9.14 -12.91
CA SER A 11 11.34 -8.63 -14.11
C SER A 11 10.30 -7.57 -13.79
N GLY A 12 9.56 -7.72 -12.69
CA GLY A 12 8.59 -6.75 -12.21
C GLY A 12 9.24 -5.43 -11.80
N THR A 13 10.35 -5.46 -11.06
CA THR A 13 11.07 -4.24 -10.67
C THR A 13 11.58 -3.48 -11.90
N ILE A 14 12.10 -4.19 -12.91
CA ILE A 14 12.51 -3.61 -14.19
C ILE A 14 11.31 -3.02 -14.93
N ALA A 15 10.19 -3.74 -14.99
CA ALA A 15 8.97 -3.30 -15.66
C ALA A 15 8.38 -2.05 -15.02
N TRP A 16 8.30 -1.97 -13.68
CA TRP A 16 7.84 -0.79 -12.95
C TRP A 16 8.76 0.41 -13.19
N SER A 17 10.07 0.19 -13.18
CA SER A 17 11.07 1.24 -13.48
C SER A 17 10.92 1.76 -14.92
N ALA A 18 10.73 0.87 -15.89
CA ALA A 18 10.50 1.24 -17.28
C ALA A 18 9.16 1.99 -17.46
N ALA A 19 8.09 1.53 -16.81
CA ALA A 19 6.80 2.18 -16.80
C ALA A 19 6.89 3.60 -16.22
N PHE A 20 7.67 3.77 -15.16
CA PHE A 20 7.95 5.08 -14.57
C PHE A 20 8.68 6.03 -15.54
N LEU A 21 9.75 5.56 -16.18
CA LEU A 21 10.47 6.37 -17.17
C LEU A 21 9.57 6.76 -18.35
N LEU A 22 8.67 5.86 -18.77
CA LEU A 22 7.67 6.16 -19.78
C LEU A 22 6.66 7.20 -19.27
N ALA A 23 6.15 7.05 -18.05
CA ALA A 23 5.26 8.04 -17.43
C ALA A 23 5.93 9.41 -17.32
N ARG A 24 7.22 9.47 -16.94
CA ARG A 24 8.02 10.71 -16.94
C ARG A 24 8.09 11.37 -18.31
N LYS A 25 8.19 10.57 -19.37
CA LYS A 25 8.21 11.09 -20.75
C LYS A 25 6.85 11.60 -21.19
N ILE A 26 5.77 10.88 -20.89
CA ILE A 26 4.39 11.26 -21.25
C ILE A 26 3.95 12.51 -20.47
N PHE A 27 4.23 12.54 -19.17
CA PHE A 27 3.84 13.59 -18.24
C PHE A 27 5.00 14.55 -17.95
N ALA A 28 5.84 14.85 -18.94
CA ALA A 28 7.04 15.68 -18.78
C ALA A 28 6.73 17.10 -18.27
N LYS A 29 5.51 17.59 -18.50
CA LYS A 29 5.01 18.90 -18.02
C LYS A 29 4.75 18.91 -16.51
N TYR A 30 4.48 17.76 -15.91
CA TYR A 30 4.14 17.63 -14.49
C TYR A 30 5.35 17.24 -13.65
N SER A 31 5.18 17.32 -12.33
CA SER A 31 6.22 17.02 -11.38
C SER A 31 6.70 15.56 -11.47
N TYR A 32 7.85 15.29 -10.86
CA TYR A 32 8.33 13.93 -10.69
C TYR A 32 7.32 13.08 -9.90
N ASP A 33 6.82 13.67 -8.80
CA ASP A 33 5.86 13.05 -7.89
C ASP A 33 4.55 12.70 -8.62
N PHE A 34 4.10 13.56 -9.55
CA PHE A 34 2.95 13.27 -10.42
C PHE A 34 3.12 11.94 -11.17
N SER A 35 4.26 11.75 -11.82
CA SER A 35 4.51 10.53 -12.58
C SER A 35 4.63 9.32 -11.66
N ASN A 36 5.25 9.47 -10.48
CA ASN A 36 5.32 8.40 -9.49
C ASN A 36 3.92 8.00 -9.02
N ARG A 37 3.08 8.98 -8.66
CA ARG A 37 1.69 8.77 -8.25
C ARG A 37 0.83 8.10 -9.30
N VAL A 38 1.06 8.35 -10.59
CA VAL A 38 0.40 7.60 -11.67
C VAL A 38 0.78 6.12 -11.59
N ILE A 39 2.06 5.79 -11.43
CA ILE A 39 2.53 4.40 -11.29
C ILE A 39 1.97 3.77 -10.00
N SER A 40 2.00 4.50 -8.88
CA SER A 40 1.43 4.04 -7.62
C SER A 40 -0.08 3.78 -7.71
N ALA A 41 -0.83 4.63 -8.41
CA ALA A 41 -2.26 4.41 -8.64
C ALA A 41 -2.51 3.15 -9.49
N VAL A 42 -1.71 2.90 -10.53
CA VAL A 42 -1.79 1.68 -11.34
C VAL A 42 -1.48 0.45 -10.49
N HIS A 43 -0.41 0.51 -9.69
CA HIS A 43 -0.06 -0.56 -8.77
C HIS A 43 -1.20 -0.86 -7.79
N ALA A 44 -1.74 0.16 -7.12
CA ALA A 44 -2.79 -0.02 -6.13
C ALA A 44 -4.03 -0.71 -6.72
N ASN A 45 -4.47 -0.30 -7.91
CA ASN A 45 -5.57 -0.96 -8.61
C ASN A 45 -5.23 -2.42 -8.96
N LEU A 46 -4.03 -2.65 -9.49
CA LEU A 46 -3.56 -4.00 -9.83
C LEU A 46 -3.47 -4.89 -8.58
N ALA A 47 -2.95 -4.36 -7.48
CA ALA A 47 -2.79 -5.07 -6.21
C ALA A 47 -4.14 -5.51 -5.65
N VAL A 48 -5.13 -4.61 -5.61
CA VAL A 48 -6.49 -4.93 -5.15
C VAL A 48 -7.14 -5.99 -6.04
N VAL A 49 -7.01 -5.87 -7.37
CA VAL A 49 -7.57 -6.84 -8.32
C VAL A 49 -6.91 -8.20 -8.16
N LEU A 50 -5.59 -8.28 -8.16
CA LEU A 50 -4.86 -9.54 -8.01
C LEU A 50 -5.09 -10.17 -6.64
N ALA A 51 -5.10 -9.38 -5.56
CA ALA A 51 -5.42 -9.85 -4.22
C ALA A 51 -6.80 -10.48 -4.19
N SER A 52 -7.81 -9.80 -4.74
CA SER A 52 -9.18 -10.30 -4.82
C SER A 52 -9.27 -11.60 -5.64
N LEU A 53 -8.59 -11.68 -6.78
CA LEU A 53 -8.57 -12.89 -7.61
C LEU A 53 -7.78 -14.06 -6.98
N SER A 54 -6.91 -13.77 -6.02
CA SER A 54 -6.10 -14.76 -5.31
C SER A 54 -6.75 -15.30 -4.03
N VAL A 55 -7.87 -14.71 -3.60
CA VAL A 55 -8.69 -15.24 -2.49
C VAL A 55 -9.26 -16.59 -2.92
N GLU A 56 -9.01 -17.62 -2.11
CA GLU A 56 -9.43 -18.99 -2.40
C GLU A 56 -10.91 -19.22 -2.08
N ASP A 57 -11.39 -18.62 -0.99
CA ASP A 57 -12.76 -18.73 -0.53
C ASP A 57 -13.26 -17.38 0.01
N TRP A 58 -14.24 -16.80 -0.67
CA TRP A 58 -14.84 -15.52 -0.26
C TRP A 58 -15.76 -15.64 0.95
N THR A 59 -16.16 -16.85 1.36
CA THR A 59 -16.92 -17.03 2.61
C THR A 59 -16.04 -16.79 3.83
N CYS A 60 -14.73 -17.04 3.72
CA CYS A 60 -13.72 -16.60 4.68
C CYS A 60 -12.43 -16.17 3.95
N PRO A 61 -12.29 -14.89 3.56
CA PRO A 61 -11.16 -14.41 2.75
C PRO A 61 -9.79 -14.53 3.42
N VAL A 62 -9.76 -14.64 4.75
CA VAL A 62 -8.55 -14.81 5.56
C VAL A 62 -8.25 -16.28 5.88
N CYS A 63 -9.15 -17.21 5.54
CA CYS A 63 -8.97 -18.62 5.79
C CYS A 63 -8.26 -19.31 4.60
N PRO A 64 -7.56 -20.44 4.85
CA PRO A 64 -7.15 -20.95 6.15
C PRO A 64 -5.99 -20.12 6.75
N LEU A 65 -6.03 -19.85 8.05
CA LEU A 65 -5.00 -19.09 8.77
C LEU A 65 -3.69 -19.89 8.91
N ALA A 66 -2.54 -19.20 8.88
CA ALA A 66 -1.19 -19.76 8.97
C ALA A 66 -0.92 -20.93 8.02
N SER A 67 -1.69 -21.01 6.93
CA SER A 67 -1.60 -22.06 5.93
C SER A 67 -0.48 -21.78 4.93
N ASN A 68 -0.17 -22.78 4.10
CA ASN A 68 0.77 -22.59 3.01
C ASN A 68 0.14 -21.68 1.94
N SER A 69 0.93 -20.74 1.43
CA SER A 69 0.46 -19.80 0.42
C SER A 69 0.27 -20.51 -0.92
N SER A 70 -0.85 -20.24 -1.59
CA SER A 70 -1.09 -20.76 -2.94
C SER A 70 -0.21 -20.05 -3.97
N PRO A 71 0.05 -20.66 -5.15
CA PRO A 71 0.84 -20.02 -6.19
C PRO A 71 0.29 -18.66 -6.62
N ARG A 72 -1.05 -18.49 -6.65
CA ARG A 72 -1.69 -17.21 -7.00
C ARG A 72 -1.45 -16.13 -5.95
N GLN A 73 -1.52 -16.49 -4.67
CA GLN A 73 -1.22 -15.57 -3.57
C GLN A 73 0.26 -15.16 -3.62
N MET A 74 1.17 -16.12 -3.82
CA MET A 74 2.60 -15.85 -3.95
C MET A 74 2.92 -14.96 -5.15
N GLN A 75 2.30 -15.18 -6.31
CA GLN A 75 2.46 -14.32 -7.48
C GLN A 75 1.97 -12.89 -7.20
N THR A 76 0.81 -12.75 -6.57
CA THR A 76 0.23 -11.45 -6.20
C THR A 76 1.14 -10.66 -5.26
N LEU A 77 1.65 -11.33 -4.23
CA LEU A 77 2.59 -10.76 -3.27
C LEU A 77 3.93 -10.41 -3.94
N ALA A 78 4.42 -11.24 -4.87
CA ALA A 78 5.65 -10.97 -5.60
C ALA A 78 5.52 -9.75 -6.55
N VAL A 79 4.41 -9.61 -7.27
CA VAL A 79 4.13 -8.43 -8.09
C VAL A 79 4.13 -7.17 -7.22
N THR A 80 3.48 -7.23 -6.06
CA THR A 80 3.45 -6.11 -5.10
C THR A 80 4.84 -5.80 -4.54
N LEU A 81 5.59 -6.81 -4.10
CA LEU A 81 6.93 -6.61 -3.57
C LEU A 81 7.86 -5.98 -4.62
N SER A 82 7.75 -6.38 -5.88
CA SER A 82 8.52 -5.78 -6.98
C SER A 82 8.23 -4.29 -7.18
N TYR A 83 6.95 -3.89 -7.01
CA TYR A 83 6.57 -2.48 -7.01
C TYR A 83 7.16 -1.76 -5.80
N LEU A 84 7.01 -2.31 -4.59
CA LEU A 84 7.50 -1.67 -3.36
C LEU A 84 9.01 -1.44 -3.39
N ILE A 85 9.79 -2.37 -3.97
CA ILE A 85 11.23 -2.21 -4.17
C ILE A 85 11.52 -1.03 -5.10
N TYR A 86 10.83 -0.97 -6.25
CA TYR A 86 10.96 0.15 -7.18
C TYR A 86 10.59 1.48 -6.52
N ASP A 87 9.42 1.57 -5.85
CA ASP A 87 8.90 2.80 -5.26
C ASP A 87 9.75 3.28 -4.08
N PHE A 88 10.30 2.35 -3.30
CA PHE A 88 11.28 2.66 -2.25
C PHE A 88 12.54 3.33 -2.81
N VAL A 89 13.08 2.81 -3.92
CA VAL A 89 14.24 3.41 -4.60
C VAL A 89 13.84 4.78 -5.19
N CYS A 90 12.72 4.84 -5.89
CA CYS A 90 12.20 6.06 -6.52
C CYS A 90 12.01 7.21 -5.51
N SER A 91 11.37 6.91 -4.37
CA SER A 91 11.11 7.88 -3.30
C SER A 91 12.37 8.39 -2.60
N HIS A 92 13.43 7.57 -2.46
CA HIS A 92 14.67 8.00 -1.82
C HIS A 92 15.59 8.81 -2.75
N PHE A 93 15.63 8.48 -4.03
CA PHE A 93 16.58 9.08 -4.96
C PHE A 93 16.01 10.26 -5.75
N CYS A 94 14.70 10.42 -5.79
CA CYS A 94 14.10 11.33 -6.76
C CYS A 94 12.89 12.15 -6.26
N SER A 95 12.43 11.92 -5.03
CA SER A 95 11.39 12.75 -4.39
C SER A 95 11.83 13.16 -2.98
N HIS A 96 11.05 13.99 -2.31
CA HIS A 96 11.27 14.29 -0.91
C HIS A 96 10.99 13.06 -0.05
N VAL A 97 11.97 12.71 0.78
CA VAL A 97 11.86 11.56 1.70
C VAL A 97 10.82 11.88 2.78
N ASN A 98 9.69 11.19 2.73
CA ASN A 98 8.73 11.17 3.82
C ASN A 98 9.05 9.98 4.72
N PHE A 99 9.39 10.25 5.98
CA PHE A 99 9.78 9.23 6.96
C PHE A 99 8.71 8.15 7.15
N ASP A 100 7.43 8.53 7.26
CA ASP A 100 6.34 7.58 7.43
C ASP A 100 6.22 6.64 6.23
N ASN A 101 6.38 7.19 5.02
CA ASN A 101 6.38 6.40 3.80
C ASN A 101 7.57 5.44 3.75
N THR A 102 8.77 5.92 4.09
CA THR A 102 9.98 5.09 4.17
C THR A 102 9.81 3.92 5.12
N VAL A 103 9.34 4.16 6.35
CA VAL A 103 9.12 3.08 7.33
C VAL A 103 8.01 2.14 6.85
N HIS A 104 6.92 2.67 6.29
CA HIS A 104 5.85 1.87 5.70
C HIS A 104 6.36 0.92 4.62
N HIS A 105 7.17 1.41 3.68
CA HIS A 105 7.77 0.58 2.63
C HIS A 105 8.71 -0.47 3.22
N LEU A 106 9.57 -0.12 4.18
CA LEU A 106 10.50 -1.07 4.79
C LEU A 106 9.76 -2.21 5.50
N VAL A 107 8.77 -1.89 6.33
CA VAL A 107 7.94 -2.89 7.03
C VAL A 107 7.19 -3.76 6.02
N SER A 108 6.67 -3.18 4.95
CA SER A 108 5.93 -3.91 3.91
C SER A 108 6.86 -4.81 3.08
N ILE A 109 8.05 -4.34 2.70
CA ILE A 109 9.06 -5.12 1.97
C ILE A 109 9.52 -6.31 2.81
N VAL A 110 9.85 -6.08 4.09
CA VAL A 110 10.28 -7.15 5.00
C VAL A 110 9.15 -8.12 5.27
N GLY A 111 7.93 -7.63 5.52
CA GLY A 111 6.75 -8.46 5.76
C GLY A 111 6.38 -9.34 4.57
N ILE A 112 6.30 -8.75 3.37
CA ILE A 112 6.00 -9.50 2.15
C ILE A 112 7.13 -10.45 1.78
N GLY A 113 8.38 -10.01 1.89
CA GLY A 113 9.56 -10.85 1.70
C GLY A 113 9.59 -12.06 2.63
N ALA A 114 9.24 -11.86 3.91
CA ALA A 114 9.14 -12.94 4.89
C ALA A 114 8.04 -13.95 4.52
N GLY A 115 6.85 -13.48 4.12
CA GLY A 115 5.77 -14.36 3.67
C GLY A 115 6.13 -15.20 2.45
N LEU A 116 6.81 -14.60 1.46
CA LEU A 116 7.31 -15.30 0.28
C LEU A 116 8.44 -16.29 0.62
N ALA A 117 9.28 -15.97 1.60
CA ALA A 117 10.37 -16.83 2.03
C ALA A 117 9.86 -18.05 2.84
N TYR A 118 8.91 -17.82 3.76
CA TYR A 118 8.28 -18.89 4.54
C TYR A 118 7.22 -19.68 3.78
N GLN A 119 6.68 -19.11 2.68
CA GLN A 119 5.58 -19.67 1.89
C GLN A 119 4.34 -19.97 2.74
N ARG A 120 4.08 -19.12 3.72
CA ARG A 120 2.96 -19.26 4.66
C ARG A 120 2.19 -17.95 4.78
N CYS A 121 1.01 -18.05 5.41
CA CYS A 121 0.06 -16.99 5.68
C CYS A 121 -0.41 -16.22 4.45
N GLY A 122 -0.53 -16.92 3.32
CA GLY A 122 -0.94 -16.33 2.05
C GLY A 122 -2.28 -15.62 2.17
N SER A 123 -3.30 -16.28 2.71
CA SER A 123 -4.65 -15.72 2.88
C SER A 123 -4.65 -14.45 3.73
N GLU A 124 -3.95 -14.43 4.87
CA GLU A 124 -3.83 -13.22 5.68
C GLU A 124 -3.11 -12.09 4.93
N MET A 125 -2.06 -12.41 4.17
CA MET A 125 -1.27 -11.40 3.48
C MET A 125 -1.95 -10.80 2.25
N VAL A 126 -2.69 -11.58 1.46
CA VAL A 126 -3.48 -11.02 0.35
C VAL A 126 -4.70 -10.26 0.86
N ALA A 127 -5.31 -10.69 1.97
CA ALA A 127 -6.31 -9.87 2.65
C ALA A 127 -5.71 -8.55 3.15
N ALA A 128 -4.49 -8.58 3.71
CA ALA A 128 -3.77 -7.39 4.14
C ALA A 128 -3.55 -6.46 2.96
N LEU A 129 -2.98 -6.99 1.87
CA LEU A 129 -2.72 -6.24 0.65
C LEU A 129 -3.98 -5.55 0.11
N CYS A 130 -5.11 -6.27 0.06
CA CYS A 130 -6.37 -5.71 -0.39
C CYS A 130 -6.83 -4.55 0.51
N ILE A 131 -6.85 -4.77 1.83
CA ILE A 131 -7.27 -3.77 2.82
C ILE A 131 -6.35 -2.54 2.80
N THR A 132 -5.05 -2.74 2.68
CA THR A 132 -4.08 -1.65 2.70
C THR A 132 -4.10 -0.86 1.41
N GLU A 133 -4.27 -1.49 0.26
CA GLU A 133 -4.24 -0.80 -1.04
C GLU A 133 -5.59 -0.23 -1.49
N MET A 134 -6.72 -0.64 -0.91
CA MET A 134 -8.04 -0.19 -1.37
C MET A 134 -8.23 1.34 -1.35
N SER A 135 -7.61 2.05 -0.40
CA SER A 135 -7.67 3.50 -0.31
C SER A 135 -6.63 4.22 -1.18
N SER A 136 -5.56 3.55 -1.59
CA SER A 136 -4.42 4.13 -2.30
C SER A 136 -4.78 4.76 -3.67
N PRO A 137 -5.69 4.19 -4.50
CA PRO A 137 -6.08 4.84 -5.75
C PRO A 137 -6.66 6.24 -5.54
N PHE A 138 -7.46 6.42 -4.47
CA PHE A 138 -8.05 7.70 -4.13
C PHE A 138 -7.04 8.66 -3.53
N LEU A 139 -6.07 8.16 -2.72
CA LEU A 139 -4.94 8.92 -2.21
C LEU A 139 -4.08 9.52 -3.34
N HIS A 140 -3.78 8.73 -4.37
CA HIS A 140 -3.01 9.24 -5.50
C HIS A 140 -3.87 10.17 -6.36
N SER A 141 -5.13 9.82 -6.61
CA SER A 141 -6.04 10.63 -7.42
C SER A 141 -6.25 12.04 -6.85
N ARG A 142 -6.41 12.19 -5.52
CA ARG A 142 -6.58 13.52 -4.90
C ARG A 142 -5.38 14.45 -5.14
N GLU A 143 -4.15 13.93 -5.11
CA GLU A 143 -2.96 14.75 -5.34
C GLU A 143 -2.72 15.00 -6.84
N LEU A 144 -2.98 14.00 -7.69
CA LEU A 144 -2.95 14.17 -9.15
C LEU A 144 -3.93 15.26 -9.61
N LEU A 145 -5.16 15.26 -9.10
CA LEU A 145 -6.18 16.26 -9.42
C LEU A 145 -5.73 17.68 -9.03
N LYS A 146 -5.05 17.84 -7.89
CA LYS A 146 -4.51 19.14 -7.47
C LYS A 146 -3.47 19.66 -8.45
N GLU A 147 -2.54 18.82 -8.90
CA GLU A 147 -1.53 19.20 -9.90
C GLU A 147 -2.11 19.43 -11.30
N LEU A 148 -3.21 18.77 -11.65
CA LEU A 148 -3.95 19.01 -12.89
C LEU A 148 -4.74 20.33 -12.88
N GLY A 149 -4.79 21.05 -11.76
CA GLY A 149 -5.53 22.31 -11.61
C GLY A 149 -6.99 22.13 -11.18
N TYR A 150 -7.40 20.92 -10.77
CA TYR A 150 -8.73 20.62 -10.23
C TYR A 150 -8.77 20.74 -8.70
N LYS A 151 -7.86 21.51 -8.10
CA LYS A 151 -7.90 21.82 -6.67
C LYS A 151 -9.21 22.54 -6.34
N ASP A 152 -9.84 22.17 -5.23
CA ASP A 152 -11.09 22.76 -4.73
C ASP A 152 -12.33 22.54 -5.62
N THR A 153 -12.31 21.50 -6.46
CA THR A 153 -13.48 21.06 -7.23
C THR A 153 -14.25 19.93 -6.53
N ASP A 154 -15.52 19.72 -6.89
CA ASP A 154 -16.33 18.60 -6.38
C ASP A 154 -15.68 17.23 -6.65
N LEU A 155 -14.95 17.10 -7.76
CA LEU A 155 -14.20 15.88 -8.08
C LEU A 155 -13.04 15.64 -7.10
N ASN A 156 -12.29 16.71 -6.76
CA ASN A 156 -11.21 16.62 -5.77
C ASN A 156 -11.76 16.34 -4.37
N LEU A 157 -12.87 16.98 -4.00
CA LEU A 157 -13.57 16.74 -2.76
C LEU A 157 -14.08 15.29 -2.66
N ALA A 158 -14.67 14.76 -3.74
CA ALA A 158 -15.11 13.37 -3.78
C ALA A 158 -13.94 12.39 -3.58
N ALA A 159 -12.79 12.63 -4.21
CA ALA A 159 -11.59 11.82 -4.01
C ALA A 159 -11.08 11.88 -2.55
N ASP A 160 -11.09 13.07 -1.93
CA ASP A 160 -10.72 13.27 -0.53
C ASP A 160 -11.65 12.51 0.43
N ILE A 161 -12.98 12.58 0.20
CA ILE A 161 -13.99 11.88 1.00
C ILE A 161 -13.85 10.36 0.83
N LEU A 162 -13.74 9.87 -0.40
CA LEU A 162 -13.59 8.44 -0.69
C LEU A 162 -12.31 7.88 -0.08
N PHE A 163 -11.20 8.60 -0.21
CA PHE A 163 -9.96 8.24 0.47
C PHE A 163 -10.17 8.13 1.99
N ALA A 164 -10.73 9.15 2.63
CA ALA A 164 -10.91 9.18 4.08
C ALA A 164 -11.83 8.06 4.58
N LEU A 165 -12.95 7.81 3.90
CA LEU A 165 -13.90 6.74 4.25
C LEU A 165 -13.26 5.37 4.10
N ILE A 166 -12.68 5.07 2.93
CA ILE A 166 -12.07 3.75 2.67
C ILE A 166 -10.87 3.52 3.58
N PHE A 167 -9.99 4.52 3.75
CA PHE A 167 -8.86 4.43 4.67
C PHE A 167 -9.32 4.12 6.09
N SER A 168 -10.37 4.80 6.57
CA SER A 168 -10.89 4.59 7.92
C SER A 168 -11.50 3.20 8.08
N CYS A 169 -12.40 2.79 7.19
CA CYS A 169 -13.02 1.47 7.25
C CYS A 169 -11.99 0.34 7.08
N ALA A 170 -11.17 0.41 6.04
CA ALA A 170 -10.21 -0.63 5.73
C ALA A 170 -9.11 -0.69 6.80
N ARG A 171 -8.42 0.41 7.09
CA ARG A 171 -7.21 0.38 7.93
C ARG A 171 -7.49 0.51 9.43
N MET A 172 -8.58 1.16 9.86
CA MET A 172 -8.91 1.31 11.29
C MET A 172 -9.89 0.25 11.81
N ILE A 173 -10.65 -0.41 10.95
CA ILE A 173 -11.55 -1.52 11.34
C ILE A 173 -10.99 -2.86 10.84
N GLY A 174 -10.78 -2.97 9.53
CA GLY A 174 -10.23 -4.20 8.92
C GLY A 174 -8.80 -4.50 9.35
N GLY A 175 -7.94 -3.48 9.44
CA GLY A 175 -6.55 -3.60 9.87
C GLY A 175 -6.37 -4.28 11.24
N PRO A 176 -6.96 -3.75 12.33
CA PRO A 176 -6.86 -4.38 13.65
C PRO A 176 -7.41 -5.82 13.69
N TYR A 177 -8.52 -6.09 13.00
CA TYR A 177 -9.06 -7.44 12.89
C TYR A 177 -8.04 -8.38 12.23
N LEU A 178 -7.44 -7.95 11.13
CA LEU A 178 -6.46 -8.76 10.40
C LEU A 178 -5.17 -8.97 11.20
N THR A 179 -4.69 -7.93 11.89
CA THR A 179 -3.56 -8.05 12.83
C THR A 179 -3.90 -9.04 13.93
N TYR A 180 -5.10 -8.98 14.50
CA TYR A 180 -5.55 -9.92 15.54
C TYR A 180 -5.53 -11.37 15.07
N VAL A 181 -6.14 -11.68 13.91
CA VAL A 181 -6.13 -13.07 13.38
C VAL A 181 -4.71 -13.53 13.03
N THR A 182 -3.87 -12.64 12.51
CA THR A 182 -2.47 -12.94 12.20
C THR A 182 -1.65 -13.27 13.46
N LEU A 183 -1.89 -12.53 14.55
CA LEU A 183 -1.21 -12.70 15.83
C LEU A 183 -1.66 -13.95 16.59
N THR A 184 -2.94 -14.30 16.50
CA THR A 184 -3.52 -15.47 17.17
C THR A 184 -3.24 -16.77 16.44
N ALA A 185 -3.05 -16.72 15.12
CA ALA A 185 -2.63 -17.85 14.32
C ALA A 185 -1.18 -18.28 14.61
N SER A 186 -0.81 -19.50 14.21
CA SER A 186 0.52 -20.10 14.35
C SER A 186 1.53 -19.57 13.32
N ASN A 187 1.52 -18.25 13.10
CA ASN A 187 2.39 -17.56 12.16
C ASN A 187 3.83 -17.35 12.70
N PRO A 188 4.85 -17.33 11.83
CA PRO A 188 6.21 -16.96 12.21
C PRO A 188 6.28 -15.60 12.91
N LEU A 189 7.17 -15.47 13.91
CA LEU A 189 7.31 -14.25 14.71
C LEU A 189 7.58 -13.00 13.85
N LEU A 190 8.35 -13.13 12.78
CA LEU A 190 8.65 -12.01 11.89
C LEU A 190 7.38 -11.47 11.20
N ILE A 191 6.50 -12.34 10.72
CA ILE A 191 5.22 -11.93 10.10
C ILE A 191 4.34 -11.21 11.13
N LYS A 192 4.27 -11.74 12.36
CA LYS A 192 3.55 -11.11 13.47
C LYS A 192 4.08 -9.72 13.78
N ALA A 193 5.40 -9.58 13.87
CA ALA A 193 6.05 -8.29 14.12
C ALA A 193 5.78 -7.28 13.00
N MET A 194 5.84 -7.70 11.73
CA MET A 194 5.54 -6.83 10.59
C MET A 194 4.07 -6.43 10.54
N ALA A 195 3.14 -7.33 10.85
CA ALA A 195 1.71 -7.02 10.93
C ALA A 195 1.40 -5.96 12.02
N VAL A 196 2.04 -6.06 13.18
CA VAL A 196 1.92 -5.04 14.24
C VAL A 196 2.55 -3.73 13.82
N GLY A 197 3.78 -3.76 13.28
CA GLY A 197 4.46 -2.56 12.80
C GLY A 197 3.65 -1.80 11.76
N LEU A 198 3.05 -2.53 10.82
CA LEU A 198 2.23 -1.94 9.77
C LEU A 198 0.95 -1.29 10.34
N GLN A 199 0.27 -1.98 11.27
CA GLN A 199 -0.90 -1.41 11.96
C GLN A 199 -0.55 -0.16 12.75
N LEU A 200 0.59 -0.13 13.45
CA LEU A 200 1.04 1.02 14.23
C LEU A 200 1.25 2.25 13.34
N ILE A 201 1.92 2.10 12.19
CA ILE A 201 2.13 3.19 11.23
C ILE A 201 0.79 3.77 10.76
N TYR A 202 -0.18 2.91 10.42
CA TYR A 202 -1.49 3.38 9.98
C TYR A 202 -2.25 4.11 11.09
N THR A 203 -2.19 3.60 12.32
CA THR A 203 -2.84 4.28 13.45
C THR A 203 -2.20 5.63 13.76
N ALA A 204 -0.87 5.73 13.67
CA ALA A 204 -0.16 7.00 13.85
C ALA A 204 -0.58 8.02 12.78
N CYS A 205 -0.57 7.61 11.51
CA CYS A 205 -1.01 8.44 10.38
C CYS A 205 -2.46 8.90 10.53
N ALA A 206 -3.37 8.01 10.97
CA ALA A 206 -4.76 8.35 11.22
C ALA A 206 -4.92 9.39 12.34
N LEU A 207 -4.20 9.21 13.46
CA LEU A 207 -4.23 10.13 14.59
C LEU A 207 -3.70 11.52 14.22
N GLU A 208 -2.63 11.59 13.43
CA GLU A 208 -2.13 12.86 12.90
C GLU A 208 -3.17 13.55 12.00
N GLY A 209 -3.83 12.79 11.13
CA GLY A 209 -4.92 13.30 10.28
C GLY A 209 -6.06 13.90 11.11
N VAL A 210 -6.51 13.19 12.15
CA VAL A 210 -7.54 13.68 13.07
C VAL A 210 -7.06 14.91 13.84
N HIS A 211 -5.83 14.92 14.33
CA HIS A 211 -5.26 16.05 15.05
C HIS A 211 -5.21 17.32 14.18
N ARG A 212 -4.80 17.18 12.91
CA ARG A 212 -4.79 18.27 11.93
C ARG A 212 -6.21 18.79 11.66
N ALA A 213 -7.17 17.91 11.44
CA ALA A 213 -8.57 18.30 11.22
C ALA A 213 -9.15 19.05 12.43
N LEU A 214 -8.92 18.54 13.65
CA LEU A 214 -9.38 19.19 14.88
C LEU A 214 -8.71 20.55 15.14
N SER A 215 -7.47 20.73 14.70
CA SER A 215 -6.73 21.98 14.84
C SER A 215 -7.25 23.04 13.87
N LEU A 216 -7.60 22.65 12.64
CA LEU A 216 -8.26 23.51 11.66
C LEU A 216 -9.65 23.95 12.14
N CYS A 217 -10.46 23.02 12.66
CA CYS A 217 -11.77 23.36 13.25
C CYS A 217 -11.66 24.31 14.46
N ARG A 218 -10.53 24.29 15.17
CA ARG A 218 -10.26 25.17 16.32
C ARG A 218 -9.61 26.51 15.94
N GLY A 219 -9.43 26.79 14.65
CA GLY A 219 -8.87 28.06 14.18
C GLY A 219 -7.42 28.31 14.61
N LYS A 220 -6.65 27.26 14.92
CA LYS A 220 -5.22 27.39 15.22
C LYS A 220 -4.45 27.37 13.90
N GLU A 221 -3.88 28.51 13.51
CA GLU A 221 -2.90 28.58 12.42
C GLU A 221 -1.70 27.68 12.75
N PHE A 222 -1.35 26.77 11.84
CA PHE A 222 -0.16 25.95 11.99
C PHE A 222 1.08 26.79 11.66
N LEU A 223 2.01 26.86 12.61
CA LEU A 223 3.41 27.14 12.33
C LEU A 223 3.96 26.01 11.43
N PRO A 224 4.61 26.33 10.31
CA PRO A 224 5.21 25.31 9.45
C PRO A 224 6.45 24.74 10.12
N PHE A 225 6.56 23.42 10.15
CA PHE A 225 7.84 22.70 10.26
C PHE A 225 8.23 22.22 8.87
#